data_AF-A0A520E362-F1
#
_entry.id   AF-A0A520E362-F1
#
_cell.length_a   1.000
_cell.length_b   1.000
_cell.length_c   1.000
_cell.angle_alpha   90.00
_cell.angle_beta   90.00
_cell.angle_gamma   90.00
#
_symmetry.space_group_name_H-M   'P 1'
#
loop_
_entity.id
_entity.type
_entity.pdbx_description
1 polymer ?
#
loop_
_entity_poly.entity_id
_entity_poly.type
_entity_poly.pdbx_seq_one_letter_code
_entity_poly.pdbx_strand_id
1 'polypeptide(L)'
;LVLFSGLIILLIKNIINRPRPTAFYVRLVEVNRFQSYPSGHVLSYVLFFGFLIILMRNLESISLKWRNFITYVSFFLLVMIAPSRIYLGAHWFTDTLGGFLLGLICLFPLCYFYLKKRNT
;
A
#
# COMPACT_ATOMS: atom_id res chain seq x y z
N LEU A 1 -0.78 9.57 10.70
CA LEU A 1 -0.47 8.20 10.21
C LEU A 1 0.13 8.19 8.81
N VAL A 2 -0.48 8.82 7.80
CA VAL A 2 0.09 8.89 6.44
C VAL A 2 1.47 9.57 6.42
N LEU A 3 1.61 10.75 7.03
CA LEU A 3 2.91 11.44 7.14
C LEU A 3 3.95 10.62 7.93
N PHE A 4 3.52 9.92 8.98
CA PHE A 4 4.37 9.05 9.79
C PHE A 4 4.88 7.84 8.99
N SER A 5 4.00 7.20 8.21
CA SER A 5 4.39 6.10 7.32
C SER A 5 5.37 6.56 6.23
N GLY A 6 5.22 7.79 5.73
CA GLY A 6 6.16 8.41 4.79
C GLY A 6 7.56 8.59 5.39
N LEU A 7 7.64 9.06 6.63
CA LEU A 7 8.93 9.22 7.33
C LEU A 7 9.62 7.87 7.56
N ILE A 8 8.87 6.83 7.98
CA ILE A 8 9.41 5.48 8.15
C ILE A 8 9.97 4.94 6.84
N ILE A 9 9.25 5.12 5.73
CA ILE A 9 9.72 4.68 4.40
C ILE A 9 11.04 5.36 4.04
N LEU A 10 11.15 6.67 4.24
CA LEU A 10 12.37 7.42 3.92
C LEU A 10 13.57 6.93 4.74
N LEU A 11 13.36 6.70 6.05
CA LEU A 11 14.38 6.15 6.93
C LEU A 11 14.85 4.77 6.47
N ILE A 12 13.92 3.84 6.22
CA ILE A 12 14.25 2.49 5.79
C ILE A 12 14.95 2.50 4.42
N LYS A 13 14.49 3.34 3.49
CA LYS A 13 15.12 3.49 2.16
C LYS A 13 16.57 3.92 2.27
N ASN A 14 16.86 4.88 3.14
CA ASN A 14 18.22 5.39 3.33
C ASN A 14 19.13 4.36 4.02
N ILE A 15 18.61 3.56 4.95
CA ILE A 15 19.39 2.53 5.65
C ILE A 15 19.71 1.35 4.72
N ILE A 16 18.71 0.84 3.99
CA ILE A 16 18.88 -0.37 3.17
C ILE A 16 19.53 -0.05 1.82
N ASN A 17 19.29 1.15 1.28
CA ASN A 17 19.89 1.67 0.04
C ASN A 17 19.86 0.68 -1.15
N ARG A 18 18.75 -0.07 -1.29
CA ARG A 18 18.66 -1.15 -2.26
C ARG A 18 18.55 -0.62 -3.70
N PRO A 19 19.35 -1.14 -4.65
CA PRO A 19 19.19 -0.80 -6.07
C PRO A 19 17.90 -1.36 -6.67
N ARG A 20 17.32 -0.64 -7.63
CA ARG A 20 16.14 -1.07 -8.39
C ARG A 20 16.49 -2.14 -9.43
N PRO A 21 15.49 -2.87 -9.96
CA PRO A 21 15.68 -3.67 -11.16
C PRO A 21 16.25 -2.81 -12.30
N THR A 22 17.19 -3.35 -13.05
CA THR A 22 17.81 -2.69 -14.21
C THR A 22 17.26 -3.27 -15.50
N ALA A 23 17.47 -2.55 -16.61
CA ALA A 23 17.05 -2.98 -17.94
C ALA A 23 17.64 -4.34 -18.38
N PHE A 24 18.69 -4.80 -17.70
CA PHE A 24 19.27 -6.12 -17.88
C PHE A 24 18.32 -7.26 -17.46
N TYR A 25 17.54 -7.05 -16.41
CA TYR A 25 16.67 -8.10 -15.84
C TYR A 25 15.22 -8.00 -16.31
N VAL A 26 14.74 -6.80 -16.62
CA VAL A 26 13.33 -6.52 -16.94
C VAL A 26 13.23 -5.35 -17.89
N ARG A 27 12.18 -5.34 -18.73
CA ARG A 27 11.84 -4.16 -19.51
C ARG A 27 11.40 -3.03 -18.57
N LEU A 28 12.21 -1.97 -18.49
CA LEU A 28 11.87 -0.80 -17.70
C LEU A 28 10.79 0.02 -18.41
N VAL A 29 9.60 0.05 -17.82
CA VAL A 29 8.51 0.93 -18.28
C VAL A 29 8.48 2.22 -17.44
N GLU A 30 8.91 2.16 -16.18
CA GLU A 30 9.01 3.31 -15.28
C GLU A 30 10.45 3.43 -14.74
N VAL A 31 11.09 4.59 -14.96
CA VAL A 31 12.46 4.85 -14.49
C VAL A 31 12.42 5.76 -13.27
N ASN A 32 12.87 5.25 -12.13
CA ASN A 32 12.92 6.00 -10.87
C ASN A 32 14.29 5.82 -10.22
N ARG A 33 14.90 6.92 -9.76
CA ARG A 33 16.27 6.94 -9.22
C ARG A 33 16.34 6.75 -7.69
N PHE A 34 15.21 6.71 -7.00
CA PHE A 34 15.15 6.46 -5.56
C PHE A 34 15.22 4.97 -5.24
N GLN A 35 15.62 4.68 -4.01
CA GLN A 35 15.92 3.37 -3.44
C GLN A 35 14.72 2.43 -3.54
N SER A 36 14.97 1.16 -3.84
CA SER A 36 13.91 0.21 -4.20
C SER A 36 13.08 -0.24 -3.01
N TYR A 37 13.72 -0.53 -1.87
CA TYR A 37 13.07 -1.13 -0.70
C TYR A 37 12.71 -0.10 0.39
N PRO A 38 11.53 -0.19 1.02
CA PRO A 38 10.35 -0.95 0.60
C PRO A 38 9.59 -0.19 -0.50
N SER A 39 8.60 -0.85 -1.12
CA SER A 39 7.74 -0.18 -2.10
C SER A 39 6.75 0.77 -1.41
N GLY A 40 6.92 2.07 -1.62
CA GLY A 40 6.01 3.09 -1.11
C GLY A 40 4.61 3.02 -1.75
N HIS A 41 4.53 2.69 -3.04
CA HIS A 41 3.26 2.51 -3.74
C HIS A 41 2.42 1.39 -3.11
N VAL A 42 3.02 0.23 -2.85
CA VAL A 42 2.31 -0.89 -2.21
C VAL A 42 1.85 -0.51 -0.82
N LEU A 43 2.71 0.13 -0.02
CA LEU A 43 2.34 0.61 1.31
C LEU A 43 1.15 1.57 1.26
N SER A 44 1.18 2.58 0.38
CA SER A 44 0.10 3.56 0.25
C SER A 44 -1.22 2.91 -0.16
N TYR A 45 -1.17 1.91 -1.06
CA TYR A 45 -2.36 1.16 -1.47
C TYR A 45 -2.92 0.33 -0.33
N VAL A 46 -2.09 -0.37 0.44
CA VAL A 46 -2.53 -1.13 1.62
C VAL A 46 -3.18 -0.21 2.65
N LEU A 47 -2.57 0.93 2.95
CA LEU A 47 -3.13 1.90 3.88
C LEU A 47 -4.46 2.47 3.40
N PHE A 48 -4.50 3.00 2.19
CA PHE A 48 -5.67 3.71 1.68
C PHE A 48 -6.82 2.77 1.35
N PHE A 49 -6.59 1.79 0.48
CA PHE A 49 -7.64 0.86 0.05
C PHE A 49 -8.03 -0.13 1.16
N GLY A 50 -7.06 -0.57 1.98
CA GLY A 50 -7.36 -1.40 3.14
C GLY A 50 -8.27 -0.68 4.15
N PHE A 51 -7.97 0.60 4.46
CA PHE A 51 -8.84 1.39 5.32
C PHE A 51 -10.21 1.66 4.66
N LEU A 52 -10.24 1.94 3.36
CA LEU A 52 -11.49 2.20 2.63
C LEU A 52 -12.43 0.99 2.66
N ILE A 53 -11.90 -0.23 2.56
CA ILE A 53 -12.68 -1.47 2.73
C ILE A 53 -13.33 -1.53 4.13
N ILE A 54 -12.56 -1.27 5.18
CA ILE A 54 -13.09 -1.26 6.56
C ILE A 54 -14.12 -0.14 6.72
N LEU A 55 -13.85 1.05 6.21
CA LEU A 55 -14.75 2.19 6.27
C LEU A 55 -16.09 1.87 5.59
N MET A 56 -16.07 1.36 4.36
CA MET A 56 -17.29 1.01 3.62
C MET A 56 -18.07 -0.13 4.26
N ARG A 57 -17.41 -1.08 4.94
CA ARG A 57 -18.12 -2.11 5.71
C ARG A 57 -18.85 -1.55 6.93
N ASN A 58 -18.45 -0.40 7.43
CA ASN A 58 -18.98 0.18 8.66
C ASN A 58 -19.89 1.40 8.40
N LEU A 59 -19.80 2.07 7.25
CA LEU A 59 -20.55 3.30 6.99
C LEU A 59 -21.98 3.01 6.47
N GLU A 60 -22.94 2.87 7.39
CA GLU A 60 -24.33 2.49 7.10
C GLU A 60 -25.15 3.58 6.39
N SER A 61 -24.71 4.83 6.45
CA SER A 61 -25.33 5.95 5.72
C SER A 61 -25.19 5.83 4.19
N ILE A 62 -24.29 4.98 3.69
CA ILE A 62 -24.12 4.72 2.26
C ILE A 62 -24.92 3.45 1.89
N SER A 63 -25.57 3.47 0.73
CA SER A 63 -26.32 2.31 0.24
C SER A 63 -25.41 1.07 0.07
N LEU A 64 -25.98 -0.12 0.35
CA LEU A 64 -25.23 -1.38 0.27
C LEU A 64 -24.59 -1.62 -1.10
N LYS A 65 -25.28 -1.22 -2.18
CA LYS A 65 -24.75 -1.32 -3.56
C LYS A 65 -23.44 -0.55 -3.72
N TRP A 66 -23.38 0.70 -3.26
CA TRP A 66 -22.18 1.53 -3.34
C TRP A 66 -21.06 1.04 -2.42
N ARG A 67 -21.40 0.61 -1.19
CA ARG A 67 -20.43 0.00 -0.25
C ARG A 67 -19.74 -1.21 -0.86
N ASN A 68 -20.51 -2.10 -1.49
CA ASN A 68 -19.97 -3.29 -2.15
C ASN A 68 -19.12 -2.93 -3.36
N PHE A 69 -19.59 -2.03 -4.23
CA PHE A 69 -18.84 -1.57 -5.40
C PHE A 69 -17.47 -1.00 -5.00
N ILE A 70 -17.43 -0.05 -4.05
CA ILE A 70 -16.18 0.56 -3.58
C ILE A 70 -15.28 -0.48 -2.93
N THR A 71 -15.84 -1.42 -2.17
CA THR A 71 -15.08 -2.52 -1.54
C THR A 71 -14.40 -3.39 -2.58
N TYR A 72 -15.12 -3.81 -3.64
CA TYR A 72 -14.56 -4.65 -4.69
C TYR A 72 -13.48 -3.94 -5.50
N VAL A 73 -13.70 -2.68 -5.88
CA VAL A 73 -12.70 -1.88 -6.59
C VAL A 73 -11.45 -1.68 -5.72
N SER A 74 -11.63 -1.37 -4.44
CA SER A 74 -10.52 -1.20 -3.49
C SER A 74 -9.72 -2.49 -3.33
N PHE A 75 -10.40 -3.63 -3.20
CA PHE A 75 -9.77 -4.93 -3.10
C PHE A 75 -8.98 -5.28 -4.37
N PHE A 76 -9.57 -5.06 -5.54
CA PHE A 76 -8.89 -5.27 -6.82
C PHE A 76 -7.61 -4.44 -6.92
N LEU A 77 -7.67 -3.14 -6.60
CA LEU A 77 -6.51 -2.25 -6.63
C LEU A 77 -5.43 -2.67 -5.64
N LEU A 78 -5.82 -3.09 -4.43
CA LEU A 78 -4.90 -3.61 -3.41
C LEU A 78 -4.19 -4.90 -3.86
N VAL A 79 -4.87 -5.80 -4.57
CA VAL A 79 -4.25 -7.03 -5.10
C VAL A 79 -3.35 -6.72 -6.29
N MET A 80 -3.77 -5.81 -7.19
CA MET A 80 -3.05 -5.53 -8.44
C MET A 80 -1.82 -4.64 -8.28
N ILE A 81 -1.67 -3.93 -7.16
CA ILE A 81 -0.55 -3.00 -6.99
C ILE A 81 0.81 -3.71 -7.02
N ALA A 82 0.98 -4.84 -6.32
CA ALA A 82 2.26 -5.54 -6.28
C ALA A 82 2.67 -6.10 -7.66
N PRO A 83 1.81 -6.86 -8.38
CA PRO A 83 2.09 -7.26 -9.76
C PRO A 83 2.41 -6.09 -10.68
N SER A 84 1.68 -4.97 -10.58
CA SER A 84 1.94 -3.79 -11.43
C SER A 84 3.35 -3.25 -11.25
N ARG A 85 3.86 -3.20 -10.01
CA ARG A 85 5.19 -2.65 -9.70
C ARG A 85 6.32 -3.55 -10.18
N ILE A 86 6.09 -4.86 -10.15
CA ILE A 86 7.03 -5.86 -10.67
C ILE A 86 7.03 -5.82 -12.20
N TYR A 87 5.85 -5.82 -12.83
CA TYR A 87 5.69 -5.80 -14.29
C TYR A 87 6.35 -4.57 -14.93
N LEU A 88 6.20 -3.39 -14.31
CA LEU A 88 6.83 -2.16 -14.82
C LEU A 88 8.34 -2.09 -14.59
N GLY A 89 8.92 -3.10 -13.93
CA GLY A 89 10.34 -3.13 -13.55
C GLY A 89 10.70 -2.13 -12.44
N ALA A 90 9.71 -1.60 -11.72
CA ALA A 90 9.92 -0.56 -10.72
C ALA A 90 10.46 -1.13 -9.40
N HIS A 91 10.10 -2.36 -9.05
CA HIS A 91 10.41 -3.00 -7.77
C HIS A 91 10.65 -4.50 -7.91
N TRP A 92 11.50 -5.03 -7.04
CA TRP A 92 11.62 -6.48 -6.85
C TRP A 92 10.42 -7.02 -6.07
N PHE A 93 10.13 -8.31 -6.18
CA PHE A 93 9.08 -8.97 -5.40
C PHE A 93 9.22 -8.70 -3.89
N THR A 94 10.42 -8.82 -3.35
CA THR A 94 10.68 -8.56 -1.92
C THR A 94 10.42 -7.12 -1.50
N ASP A 95 10.58 -6.13 -2.39
CA ASP A 95 10.22 -4.73 -2.08
C ASP A 95 8.71 -4.57 -1.93
N THR A 96 7.93 -5.27 -2.76
CA THR A 96 6.48 -5.25 -2.70
C THR A 96 5.97 -5.94 -1.45
N LEU A 97 6.57 -7.07 -1.06
CA LEU A 97 6.25 -7.76 0.20
C LEU A 97 6.58 -6.90 1.42
N GLY A 98 7.75 -6.25 1.44
CA GLY A 98 8.13 -5.34 2.51
C GLY A 98 7.19 -4.13 2.62
N GLY A 99 6.80 -3.56 1.48
CA GLY A 99 5.81 -2.48 1.43
C GLY A 99 4.44 -2.90 1.96
N PHE A 100 4.01 -4.13 1.63
CA PHE A 100 2.76 -4.70 2.10
C PHE A 100 2.74 -4.89 3.61
N LEU A 101 3.76 -5.54 4.17
CA LEU A 101 3.89 -5.78 5.62
C LEU A 101 3.94 -4.47 6.40
N LEU A 102 4.75 -3.51 5.95
CA LEU A 102 4.83 -2.20 6.60
C LEU A 102 3.50 -1.43 6.50
N GLY A 103 2.80 -1.56 5.37
CA GLY A 103 1.45 -1.03 5.19
C GLY A 103 0.47 -1.61 6.21
N LEU A 104 0.49 -2.93 6.45
CA LEU A 104 -0.37 -3.58 7.46
C LEU A 104 -0.05 -3.12 8.89
N ILE A 105 1.24 -3.01 9.23
CA ILE A 105 1.68 -2.50 10.55
C ILE A 105 1.13 -1.10 10.80
N CYS A 106 1.10 -0.25 9.77
CA CYS A 106 0.54 1.10 9.88
C CYS A 106 -0.99 1.12 9.81
N LEU A 107 -1.63 0.20 9.07
CA LEU A 107 -3.09 0.10 8.93
C LEU A 107 -3.75 -0.36 10.23
N PHE A 108 -3.14 -1.31 10.94
CA PHE A 108 -3.69 -1.89 12.16
C PHE A 108 -4.09 -0.85 13.22
N PRO A 109 -3.20 0.07 13.68
CA PRO A 109 -3.57 1.07 14.66
C PRO A 109 -4.65 2.03 14.13
N LEU A 110 -4.62 2.38 12.84
CA LEU A 110 -5.64 3.23 12.22
C LEU A 110 -7.03 2.60 12.33
N CYS A 111 -7.15 1.32 11.95
CA CYS A 111 -8.41 0.58 12.06
C CYS A 111 -8.84 0.40 13.51
N TYR A 112 -7.90 0.07 14.41
CA TYR A 112 -8.18 -0.09 15.83
C TYR A 112 -8.79 1.19 16.45
N PHE A 113 -8.17 2.35 16.24
CA PHE A 113 -8.69 3.61 16.77
C PHE A 113 -10.03 4.01 16.14
N TYR A 114 -10.21 3.78 14.83
CA TYR A 114 -11.47 4.04 14.14
C TYR A 114 -12.62 3.20 14.73
N LEU A 115 -12.41 1.89 14.87
CA LEU A 115 -13.44 0.98 15.38
C LEU A 115 -13.71 1.20 16.87
N LYS A 116 -12.66 1.49 17.67
CA LYS A 116 -12.82 1.84 19.08
C LYS A 116 -13.71 3.08 19.26
N LYS A 117 -13.44 4.16 18.51
CA LYS A 117 -14.23 5.40 18.58
C LYS A 117 -15.69 5.21 18.15
N ARG A 118 -15.97 4.23 17.29
CA ARG A 118 -17.35 3.92 16.86
C ARG A 118 -18.14 3.18 17.95
N ASN A 119 -17.46 2.34 18.74
CA ASN A 119 -18.11 1.48 19.73
C ASN A 119 -18.27 2.15 21.12
N THR A 120 -17.73 3.36 21.30
CA THR A 120 -17.90 4.22 22.47
C THR A 120 -18.94 5.28 22.21
#